data_AF-T2T4K2-F1
#
_entry.id   AF-T2T4K2-F1
#
_cell.length_a   1.000
_cell.length_b   1.000
_cell.length_c   1.000
_cell.angle_alpha   90.00
_cell.angle_beta   90.00
_cell.angle_gamma   90.00
#
_symmetry.space_group_name_H-M   'P 1'
#
loop_
_entity.id
_entity.type
_entity.pdbx_description
1 polymer ?
#
loop_
_entity_poly.entity_id
_entity_poly.type
_entity_poly.pdbx_seq_one_letter_code
_entity_poly.pdbx_strand_id
1 'polypeptide(L)'
;MPIISKNKPYSFIKNLEFYTIKRIKDMGSHPSQDHLNELLELFKQDLSIDLKREIASSIGRQLDDDIIYNFLKQEAFKEHYMEVVYQFLRTALYKSKDMRFAKLCDDLLQHYQ
;
A
#
# COMPACT_ATOMS: atom_id res chain seq x y z
N MET A 1 32.18 3.70 -39.04
CA MET A 1 31.41 3.27 -37.86
C MET A 1 31.70 4.22 -36.71
N PRO A 2 30.65 4.65 -35.99
CA PRO A 2 30.71 4.63 -34.54
C PRO A 2 29.61 3.73 -33.98
N ILE A 3 29.96 3.17 -32.83
CA ILE A 3 29.31 2.10 -32.11
C ILE A 3 28.09 2.65 -31.36
N ILE A 4 26.92 2.07 -31.62
CA ILE A 4 25.73 2.29 -30.80
C ILE A 4 26.02 1.69 -29.42
N SER A 5 26.21 2.56 -28.42
CA SER A 5 26.33 2.16 -27.02
C SER A 5 25.00 1.56 -26.55
N LYS A 6 24.95 0.22 -26.52
CA LYS A 6 23.91 -0.55 -25.83
C LYS A 6 24.18 -0.48 -24.32
N ASN A 7 23.69 0.55 -23.64
CA ASN A 7 23.79 0.62 -22.17
C ASN A 7 22.51 1.16 -21.53
N LYS A 8 21.56 0.24 -21.31
CA LYS A 8 21.19 -0.24 -19.97
C LYS A 8 20.11 -1.31 -20.13
N PRO A 9 20.37 -2.60 -19.88
CA PRO A 9 19.27 -3.55 -19.75
C PRO A 9 18.54 -3.21 -18.46
N TYR A 10 17.22 -3.03 -18.57
CA TYR A 10 16.20 -3.15 -17.54
C TYR A 10 16.65 -3.95 -16.30
N SER A 11 17.30 -3.29 -15.34
CA SER A 11 17.75 -3.94 -14.10
C SER A 11 16.74 -3.81 -12.97
N PHE A 12 15.53 -3.31 -13.24
CA PHE A 12 14.46 -3.17 -12.24
C PHE A 12 13.35 -4.24 -12.38
N ILE A 13 13.27 -4.94 -13.50
CA ILE A 13 12.19 -5.90 -13.77
C ILE A 13 12.44 -7.28 -13.11
N LYS A 14 13.63 -7.54 -12.56
CA LYS A 14 14.03 -8.90 -12.16
C LYS A 14 13.62 -9.38 -10.77
N ASN A 15 12.86 -8.60 -9.98
CA ASN A 15 12.45 -8.99 -8.62
C ASN A 15 10.93 -9.12 -8.40
N LEU A 16 10.09 -8.83 -9.40
CA LEU A 16 8.63 -8.86 -9.22
C LEU A 16 8.07 -10.28 -8.97
N GLU A 17 8.79 -11.34 -9.34
CA GLU A 17 8.30 -12.72 -9.17
C GLU A 17 8.38 -13.28 -7.72
N PHE A 18 8.91 -12.54 -6.75
CA PHE A 18 9.15 -13.09 -5.39
C PHE A 18 8.23 -12.60 -4.28
N TYR A 19 7.25 -11.74 -4.57
CA TYR A 19 6.30 -11.28 -3.56
C TYR A 19 5.11 -12.22 -3.44
N THR A 20 5.24 -13.18 -2.53
CA THR A 20 4.11 -13.99 -2.10
C THR A 20 3.26 -13.20 -1.10
N ILE A 21 1.95 -13.49 -1.06
CA ILE A 21 1.03 -13.00 -0.02
C ILE A 21 1.62 -13.26 1.38
N LYS A 22 2.26 -14.42 1.57
CA LYS A 22 2.93 -14.79 2.82
C LYS A 22 4.01 -13.76 3.22
N ARG A 23 4.89 -13.38 2.30
CA ARG A 23 5.94 -12.38 2.58
C ARG A 23 5.34 -11.02 2.96
N ILE A 24 4.33 -10.57 2.23
CA ILE A 24 3.66 -9.28 2.51
C ILE A 24 2.99 -9.30 3.89
N LYS A 25 2.35 -10.41 4.23
CA LYS A 25 1.75 -10.61 5.54
C LYS A 25 2.80 -10.65 6.66
N ASP A 26 3.94 -11.30 6.43
CA ASP A 26 5.06 -11.35 7.37
C ASP A 26 5.59 -9.93 7.65
N MET A 27 5.73 -9.07 6.64
CA MET A 27 6.09 -7.64 6.81
C MET A 27 5.05 -6.87 7.65
N GLY A 28 3.75 -7.12 7.39
CA GLY A 28 2.67 -6.51 8.16
C GLY A 28 2.55 -7.01 9.61
N SER A 29 3.14 -8.16 9.93
CA SER A 29 3.13 -8.75 11.29
C SER A 29 4.34 -8.34 12.11
N HIS A 30 5.40 -7.88 11.46
CA HIS A 30 6.65 -7.42 12.08
C HIS A 30 6.93 -5.98 11.65
N PRO A 31 6.17 -5.01 12.17
CA PRO A 31 6.23 -3.64 11.64
C PRO A 31 7.60 -3.00 11.89
N SER A 32 8.09 -2.30 10.87
CA SER A 32 9.34 -1.56 10.89
C SER A 32 9.28 -0.44 9.85
N GLN A 33 10.12 0.58 9.99
CA GLN A 33 10.15 1.66 9.00
C GLN A 33 10.54 1.15 7.60
N ASP A 34 11.47 0.20 7.52
CA ASP A 34 11.90 -0.40 6.26
C ASP A 34 10.76 -1.19 5.60
N HIS A 35 10.00 -1.96 6.39
CA HIS A 35 8.82 -2.68 5.87
C HIS A 35 7.73 -1.72 5.41
N LEU A 36 7.47 -0.63 6.15
CA LEU A 36 6.51 0.38 5.70
C LEU A 36 6.93 1.01 4.37
N ASN A 37 8.19 1.38 4.24
CA ASN A 37 8.73 1.94 2.99
C ASN A 37 8.62 0.93 1.83
N GLU A 38 8.98 -0.34 2.05
CA GLU A 38 8.85 -1.40 1.04
C GLU A 38 7.38 -1.62 0.64
N LEU A 39 6.46 -1.69 1.60
CA LEU A 39 5.03 -1.85 1.34
C LEU A 39 4.45 -0.68 0.53
N LEU A 40 4.85 0.56 0.82
CA LEU A 40 4.40 1.75 0.07
C LEU A 40 4.90 1.72 -1.38
N GLU A 41 6.15 1.30 -1.62
CA GLU A 41 6.68 1.13 -2.97
C GLU A 41 5.99 -0.02 -3.72
N LEU A 42 5.71 -1.14 -3.05
CA LEU A 42 4.97 -2.24 -3.63
C LEU A 42 3.53 -1.84 -4.01
N PHE A 43 2.87 -1.02 -3.18
CA PHE A 43 1.51 -0.57 -3.48
C PHE A 43 1.43 0.26 -4.76
N LYS A 44 2.51 0.90 -5.20
CA LYS A 44 2.53 1.69 -6.46
C LYS A 44 2.62 0.82 -7.71
N GLN A 45 3.02 -0.44 -7.58
CA GLN A 45 3.20 -1.35 -8.71
C GLN A 45 1.86 -1.84 -9.26
N ASP A 46 1.85 -2.27 -10.52
CA ASP A 46 0.71 -2.96 -11.12
C ASP A 46 0.77 -4.45 -10.70
N LEU A 47 -0.06 -4.81 -9.72
CA LEU A 47 -0.07 -6.11 -9.06
C LEU A 47 -1.50 -6.65 -9.03
N SER A 48 -1.64 -7.97 -8.86
CA SER A 48 -2.95 -8.59 -8.68
C SER A 48 -3.70 -8.00 -7.48
N ILE A 49 -5.03 -8.09 -7.55
CA ILE A 49 -5.93 -7.58 -6.51
C ILE A 49 -5.61 -8.19 -5.15
N ASP A 50 -5.31 -9.50 -5.11
CA ASP A 50 -4.92 -10.19 -3.88
C ASP A 50 -3.67 -9.60 -3.22
N LEU A 51 -2.65 -9.28 -4.02
CA LEU A 51 -1.43 -8.66 -3.52
C LEU A 51 -1.70 -7.22 -3.06
N LYS A 52 -2.42 -6.42 -3.87
CA LYS A 52 -2.81 -5.04 -3.51
C LYS A 52 -3.57 -5.00 -2.19
N ARG A 53 -4.53 -5.91 -2.02
CA ARG A 53 -5.33 -6.04 -0.81
C ARG A 53 -4.48 -6.39 0.40
N GLU A 54 -3.59 -7.38 0.29
CA GLU A 54 -2.70 -7.73 1.41
C GLU A 54 -1.71 -6.60 1.72
N ILE A 55 -1.17 -5.91 0.70
CA ILE A 55 -0.28 -4.75 0.91
C ILE A 55 -1.01 -3.64 1.66
N ALA A 56 -2.20 -3.24 1.21
CA ALA A 56 -3.00 -2.22 1.89
C ALA A 56 -3.29 -2.62 3.36
N SER A 57 -3.63 -3.87 3.59
CA SER A 57 -3.84 -4.42 4.94
C SER A 57 -2.57 -4.35 5.79
N SER A 58 -1.40 -4.69 5.21
CA SER A 58 -0.10 -4.67 5.89
C SER A 58 0.40 -3.26 6.19
N ILE A 59 0.13 -2.27 5.34
CA ILE A 59 0.43 -0.85 5.59
C ILE A 59 -0.33 -0.37 6.83
N GLY A 60 -1.62 -0.70 6.93
CA GLY A 60 -2.44 -0.30 8.08
C GLY A 60 -2.00 -0.87 9.43
N ARG A 61 -1.14 -1.90 9.44
CA ARG A 61 -0.55 -2.51 10.66
C ARG A 61 0.80 -1.91 11.07
N GLN A 62 1.34 -0.97 10.29
CA GLN A 62 2.60 -0.30 10.63
C GLN A 62 2.41 0.73 11.78
N LEU A 63 3.53 1.21 12.30
CA LEU A 63 3.58 2.03 13.54
C LEU A 63 3.48 3.54 13.29
N ASP A 64 3.85 4.02 12.10
CA ASP A 64 3.85 5.46 11.79
C ASP A 64 2.48 5.90 11.27
N ASP A 65 1.66 6.42 12.18
CA ASP A 65 0.30 6.88 11.89
C ASP A 65 0.25 8.07 10.93
N ASP A 66 1.29 8.91 10.88
CA ASP A 66 1.34 10.07 9.97
C ASP A 66 1.53 9.61 8.53
N ILE A 67 2.44 8.66 8.30
CA ILE A 67 2.65 8.08 6.97
C ILE A 67 1.42 7.29 6.54
N ILE A 68 0.84 6.47 7.42
CA ILE A 68 -0.36 5.68 7.11
C ILE A 68 -1.53 6.61 6.76
N TYR A 69 -1.75 7.67 7.54
CA TYR A 69 -2.81 8.63 7.27
C TYR A 69 -2.64 9.30 5.90
N ASN A 70 -1.42 9.75 5.59
CA ASN A 70 -1.12 10.38 4.30
C ASN A 70 -1.33 9.43 3.12
N PHE A 71 -0.91 8.16 3.28
CA PHE A 71 -1.18 7.12 2.30
C PHE A 71 -2.69 6.94 2.05
N LEU A 72 -3.49 6.77 3.11
CA LEU A 72 -4.93 6.59 2.97
C LEU A 72 -5.59 7.81 2.32
N LYS A 73 -5.22 9.02 2.74
CA LYS A 73 -5.76 10.26 2.16
C LYS A 73 -5.47 10.38 0.67
N GLN A 74 -4.32 9.88 0.21
CA GLN A 74 -3.93 9.90 -1.20
C GLN A 74 -4.64 8.82 -2.02
N GLU A 75 -4.84 7.63 -1.45
CA GLU A 75 -5.29 6.46 -2.21
C GLU A 75 -6.77 6.15 -2.07
N ALA A 76 -7.39 6.43 -0.92
CA ALA A 76 -8.68 5.84 -0.58
C ALA A 76 -9.87 6.38 -1.38
N PHE A 77 -9.70 7.46 -2.15
CA PHE A 77 -10.71 8.04 -3.03
C PHE A 77 -10.36 7.92 -4.52
N LYS A 78 -9.30 7.16 -4.85
CA LYS A 78 -8.98 6.79 -6.22
C LYS A 78 -9.77 5.56 -6.64
N GLU A 79 -9.77 5.28 -7.93
CA GLU A 79 -10.35 4.06 -8.47
C GLU A 79 -9.50 2.85 -8.05
N HIS A 80 -10.01 2.12 -7.06
CA HIS A 80 -9.48 0.85 -6.58
C HIS A 80 -10.61 -0.17 -6.50
N TYR A 81 -10.26 -1.45 -6.58
CA TYR A 81 -11.22 -2.51 -6.28
C TYR A 81 -11.75 -2.36 -4.84
N MET A 82 -13.05 -2.59 -4.64
CA MET A 82 -13.69 -2.44 -3.32
C MET A 82 -13.00 -3.25 -2.22
N GLU A 83 -12.44 -4.42 -2.55
CA GLU A 83 -11.66 -5.23 -1.59
C GLU A 83 -10.44 -4.51 -1.00
N VAL A 84 -9.81 -3.62 -1.78
CA VAL A 84 -8.70 -2.77 -1.35
C VAL A 84 -9.25 -1.59 -0.54
N VAL A 85 -10.32 -0.95 -1.02
CA VAL A 85 -11.00 0.15 -0.32
C VAL A 85 -11.45 -0.28 1.08
N TYR A 86 -11.96 -1.50 1.24
CA TYR A 86 -12.32 -2.05 2.55
C TYR A 86 -11.12 -2.15 3.50
N GLN A 87 -9.89 -2.36 3.02
CA GLN A 87 -8.70 -2.32 3.88
C GLN A 87 -8.39 -0.89 4.33
N PHE A 88 -8.61 0.11 3.48
CA PHE A 88 -8.47 1.53 3.85
C PHE A 88 -9.47 1.91 4.94
N LEU A 89 -10.74 1.59 4.75
CA LEU A 89 -11.80 1.82 5.72
C LEU A 89 -11.49 1.12 7.05
N ARG A 90 -11.10 -0.15 7.00
CA ARG A 90 -10.74 -0.94 8.19
C ARG A 90 -9.58 -0.30 8.96
N THR A 91 -8.57 0.19 8.25
CA THR A 91 -7.42 0.88 8.86
C THR A 91 -7.87 2.18 9.53
N ALA A 92 -8.68 3.00 8.86
CA ALA A 92 -9.23 4.23 9.43
C ALA A 92 -10.06 3.94 10.70
N LEU A 93 -10.91 2.91 10.68
CA LEU A 93 -11.68 2.46 11.84
C LEU A 93 -10.78 2.02 13.01
N TYR A 94 -9.77 1.20 12.76
CA TYR A 94 -8.88 0.70 13.82
C TYR A 94 -8.01 1.80 14.44
N LYS A 95 -7.66 2.83 13.66
CA LYS A 95 -6.86 3.97 14.12
C LYS A 95 -7.71 5.19 14.52
N SER A 96 -9.03 5.06 14.59
CA SER A 96 -9.99 6.14 14.88
C SER A 96 -9.83 6.85 16.24
N LYS A 97 -8.99 6.32 17.15
CA LYS A 97 -8.57 7.07 18.35
C LYS A 97 -7.87 8.38 17.98
N ASP A 98 -7.18 8.41 16.84
CA ASP A 98 -6.74 9.64 16.21
C ASP A 98 -7.90 10.21 15.36
N MET A 99 -8.31 11.44 15.68
CA MET A 99 -9.45 12.12 15.06
C MET A 99 -9.29 12.28 13.55
N ARG A 100 -8.05 12.32 13.02
CA ARG A 100 -7.80 12.39 11.58
C ARG A 100 -8.32 11.15 10.87
N PHE A 101 -8.09 9.97 11.47
CA PHE A 101 -8.59 8.71 10.94
C PHE A 101 -10.10 8.55 11.15
N ALA A 102 -10.65 9.03 12.28
CA ALA A 102 -12.09 9.04 12.49
C ALA A 102 -12.80 9.84 11.39
N LYS A 103 -12.33 11.07 11.11
CA LYS A 103 -12.88 11.89 10.01
C LYS A 103 -12.72 11.19 8.66
N LEU A 104 -11.55 10.61 8.38
CA LEU A 104 -11.32 9.89 7.12
C LEU A 104 -12.27 8.70 6.94
N CYS A 105 -12.61 8.01 8.04
CA CYS A 105 -13.61 6.95 8.03
C CYS A 105 -14.99 7.48 7.61
N ASP A 106 -15.43 8.59 8.20
CA ASP A 106 -16.72 9.22 7.85
C ASP A 106 -16.73 9.66 6.37
N ASP A 107 -15.64 10.32 5.92
CA ASP A 107 -15.47 10.75 4.54
C ASP A 107 -15.55 9.55 3.56
N LEU A 108 -14.93 8.40 3.91
CA LEU A 108 -14.97 7.18 3.10
C LEU A 108 -16.36 6.56 3.03
N LEU A 109 -17.06 6.47 4.17
CA LEU A 109 -18.42 5.95 4.22
C LEU A 109 -19.39 6.79 3.39
N GLN A 110 -19.24 8.12 3.43
CA GLN A 110 -20.05 9.03 2.63
C GLN A 110 -19.75 8.91 1.12
N HIS A 111 -18.50 8.67 0.73
CA HIS A 111 -18.11 8.62 -0.68
C HIS A 111 -18.57 7.35 -1.40
N TYR A 112 -18.52 6.20 -0.73
CA TYR A 112 -18.85 4.89 -1.32
C TYR A 112 -20.27 4.38 -0.97
N GLN A 113 -21.10 5.24 -0.39
CA GLN A 113 -22.53 4.98 -0.13
C GLN A 113 -23.39 5.07 -1.40
#